data_AF-L2FJ57-F1
#
_entry.id   AF-L2FJ57-F1
#
_cell.length_a   1.000
_cell.length_b   1.000
_cell.length_c   1.000
_cell.angle_alpha   90.00
_cell.angle_beta   90.00
_cell.angle_gamma   90.00
#
_symmetry.space_group_name_H-M   'P 1'
#
loop_
_entity.id
_entity.type
_entity.pdbx_description
1 polymer ?
#
loop_
_entity_poly.entity_id
_entity_poly.type
_entity_poly.pdbx_seq_one_letter_code
_entity_poly.pdbx_strand_id
1 'polypeptide(L)'
;MAPYYVNSIEVLQRPATAPPWEHPKEPTRVELPAGHKKTPDRRPLDCDIILERDQLLTLRDGVRIRADIFRPKTEGKVPAVLMWSPYGKTGTGALNLDKVPLTAGVPLSKLSGYESFEGLDPAEWVSKGYAVVNADARGVGDSEGDIRIWGTGEGQDGHDAIEEIAKLPWCTGKVALAGNSWLALCQWFIAAERPPHLACIAPFEGCSDHLRETLSRGGIPDKGFSGMINHVLNGRNMMEDNIAMLDKFPNCREYWDDKRARMDKIEVPAYILASYSTMLHTVGSFRGFEEIPHQKKWIAVHATQEWYDLYSKSRNVGEKPPPVRLAVLGYNKPPILDLSFDHLPWLAPYTPTTNVQKLYLTQNKSLQLANEATSSTLEYKDTERLELAYTFQQPTKLAGPTKLVIHTSCPSQADFDIYVQLRKRDSSGNDLVHVNMPLEDLGVADAKEVPNINPLKYLGPTGQLRASRRKFDAGEQLVVKVSGNGMSLPEFEPLAVQPQNVAQQLVHVGGQYESYLEVVWI
;
A
#
# COMPACT_ATOMS: atom_id res chain seq x y z
N MET A 1 -4.57 9.42 -32.18
CA MET A 1 -4.50 8.46 -31.06
C MET A 1 -5.58 7.43 -31.28
N ALA A 2 -5.35 6.17 -30.89
CA ALA A 2 -6.39 5.15 -30.92
C ALA A 2 -7.07 5.09 -29.55
N PRO A 3 -8.40 4.98 -29.45
CA PRO A 3 -9.08 4.86 -28.16
C PRO A 3 -8.66 3.57 -27.43
N TYR A 4 -8.36 3.69 -26.14
CA TYR A 4 -8.09 2.58 -25.24
C TYR A 4 -9.39 2.08 -24.59
N TYR A 5 -9.57 0.76 -24.50
CA TYR A 5 -10.75 0.13 -23.94
C TYR A 5 -10.39 -0.87 -22.84
N VAL A 6 -11.23 -0.90 -21.80
CA VAL A 6 -11.30 -1.97 -20.80
C VAL A 6 -12.68 -2.61 -20.92
N ASN A 7 -12.73 -3.87 -21.36
CA ASN A 7 -13.97 -4.53 -21.78
C ASN A 7 -14.71 -3.70 -22.83
N SER A 8 -15.99 -3.34 -22.63
CA SER A 8 -16.72 -2.45 -23.57
C SER A 8 -16.49 -0.96 -23.34
N ILE A 9 -15.75 -0.58 -22.30
CA ILE A 9 -15.68 0.80 -21.78
C ILE A 9 -14.49 1.54 -22.38
N GLU A 10 -14.77 2.63 -23.09
CA GLU A 10 -13.75 3.59 -23.52
C GLU A 10 -13.14 4.27 -22.29
N VAL A 11 -11.83 4.10 -22.12
CA VAL A 11 -11.07 4.66 -21.00
C VAL A 11 -10.75 6.11 -21.30
N LEU A 12 -11.18 7.01 -20.41
CA LEU A 12 -10.80 8.42 -20.50
C LEU A 12 -9.29 8.58 -20.30
N GLN A 13 -8.68 9.42 -21.12
CA GLN A 13 -7.25 9.70 -21.08
C GLN A 13 -6.98 11.21 -20.96
N ARG A 14 -5.86 11.54 -20.32
CA ARG A 14 -5.28 12.89 -20.22
C ARG A 14 -3.82 12.87 -20.70
N PRO A 15 -3.20 14.00 -21.07
CA PRO A 15 -1.76 14.05 -21.29
C PRO A 15 -0.99 13.64 -20.02
N ALA A 16 0.11 12.89 -20.19
CA ALA A 16 1.07 12.64 -19.12
C ALA A 16 1.94 13.89 -18.85
N THR A 17 2.65 13.93 -17.71
CA THR A 17 3.68 14.96 -17.49
C THR A 17 4.86 14.70 -18.42
N ALA A 18 5.27 15.67 -19.23
CA ALA A 18 6.38 15.47 -20.16
C ALA A 18 7.69 15.20 -19.41
N PRO A 19 8.52 14.22 -19.83
CA PRO A 19 9.81 13.97 -19.20
C PRO A 19 10.75 15.19 -19.36
N PRO A 20 11.58 15.52 -18.35
CA PRO A 20 12.47 16.69 -18.38
C PRO A 20 13.69 16.55 -19.32
N TRP A 21 13.62 15.71 -20.36
CA TRP A 21 14.65 15.54 -21.39
C TRP A 21 14.01 15.37 -22.78
N GLU A 22 14.54 16.08 -23.77
CA GLU A 22 13.88 16.29 -25.06
C GLU A 22 13.77 15.01 -25.90
N HIS A 23 14.79 14.14 -25.88
CA HIS A 23 14.90 12.99 -26.77
C HIS A 23 15.17 11.69 -26.02
N PRO A 24 14.61 10.54 -26.47
CA PRO A 24 14.95 9.23 -25.94
C PRO A 24 16.45 8.93 -26.00
N LYS A 25 16.95 8.23 -24.98
CA LYS A 25 18.37 7.84 -24.90
C LYS A 25 18.64 6.58 -25.72
N GLU A 26 19.85 6.47 -26.25
CA GLU A 26 20.32 5.24 -26.89
C GLU A 26 20.78 4.21 -25.84
N PRO A 27 20.60 2.89 -26.10
CA PRO A 27 21.06 1.85 -25.19
C PRO A 27 22.57 1.91 -24.96
N THR A 28 23.03 1.83 -23.70
CA THR A 28 24.46 1.88 -23.36
C THR A 28 24.86 0.77 -22.38
N ARG A 29 26.12 0.36 -22.41
CA ARG A 29 26.70 -0.64 -21.50
C ARG A 29 27.96 -0.07 -20.84
N VAL A 30 28.01 -0.08 -19.52
CA VAL A 30 29.18 0.31 -18.71
C VAL A 30 29.47 -0.73 -17.64
N GLU A 31 30.71 -0.77 -17.17
CA GLU A 31 31.12 -1.60 -16.03
C GLU A 31 31.47 -0.68 -14.86
N LEU A 32 30.87 -0.94 -13.70
CA LEU A 32 31.05 -0.20 -12.47
C LEU A 32 31.84 -1.10 -11.50
N PRO A 33 33.07 -0.75 -11.10
CA PRO A 33 33.90 -1.61 -10.26
C PRO A 33 33.40 -1.66 -8.82
N ALA A 34 33.78 -2.70 -8.08
CA ALA A 34 33.61 -2.74 -6.62
C ALA A 34 34.22 -1.48 -5.96
N GLY A 35 33.54 -0.94 -4.96
CA GLY A 35 33.90 0.33 -4.31
C GLY A 35 33.43 1.60 -5.03
N HIS A 36 32.91 1.50 -6.26
CA HIS A 36 32.30 2.62 -6.98
C HIS A 36 31.14 3.25 -6.20
N LYS A 37 30.97 4.57 -6.28
CA LYS A 37 29.85 5.32 -5.70
C LYS A 37 29.21 6.22 -6.76
N LYS A 38 27.88 6.34 -6.76
CA LYS A 38 27.18 7.31 -7.62
C LYS A 38 27.52 8.76 -7.25
N THR A 39 27.54 9.05 -5.95
CA THR A 39 27.96 10.31 -5.33
C THR A 39 28.63 10.01 -3.97
N PRO A 40 29.50 10.89 -3.42
CA PRO A 40 30.35 10.55 -2.27
C PRO A 40 29.62 10.10 -0.99
N ASP A 41 28.40 10.59 -0.80
CA ASP A 41 27.46 10.30 0.29
C ASP A 41 26.84 8.89 0.23
N ARG A 42 26.69 8.32 -0.98
CA ARG A 42 25.96 7.06 -1.22
C ARG A 42 26.72 5.80 -0.79
N ARG A 43 26.01 4.69 -0.68
CA ARG A 43 26.57 3.34 -0.49
C ARG A 43 27.52 2.99 -1.66
N PRO A 44 28.72 2.44 -1.41
CA PRO A 44 29.58 1.90 -2.46
C PRO A 44 29.02 0.59 -3.01
N LEU A 45 29.39 0.22 -4.24
CA LEU A 45 29.05 -1.10 -4.79
C LEU A 45 29.89 -2.20 -4.12
N ASP A 46 29.23 -3.22 -3.59
CA ASP A 46 29.88 -4.35 -2.90
C ASP A 46 30.55 -5.35 -3.88
N CYS A 47 30.36 -5.19 -5.20
CA CYS A 47 30.96 -6.03 -6.26
C CYS A 47 31.05 -5.29 -7.62
N ASP A 48 31.71 -5.90 -8.61
CA ASP A 48 31.72 -5.43 -9.99
C ASP A 48 30.34 -5.63 -10.66
N ILE A 49 29.72 -4.54 -11.12
CA ILE A 49 28.40 -4.55 -11.76
C ILE A 49 28.51 -4.15 -13.23
N ILE A 50 27.91 -4.94 -14.11
CA ILE A 50 27.60 -4.53 -15.49
C ILE A 50 26.27 -3.79 -15.45
N LEU A 51 26.26 -2.55 -15.93
CA LEU A 51 25.07 -1.72 -16.07
C LEU A 51 24.77 -1.49 -17.55
N GLU A 52 23.67 -2.07 -18.01
CA GLU A 52 23.13 -1.97 -19.36
C GLU A 52 21.87 -1.07 -19.30
N ARG A 53 22.02 0.20 -19.67
CA ARG A 53 20.95 1.22 -19.61
C ARG A 53 20.12 1.29 -20.87
N ASP A 54 18.89 1.78 -20.72
CA ASP A 54 17.97 2.14 -21.80
C ASP A 54 17.72 0.99 -22.79
N GLN A 55 17.83 -0.25 -22.30
CA GLN A 55 17.66 -1.49 -23.06
C GLN A 55 16.17 -1.67 -23.42
N LEU A 56 15.90 -2.17 -24.63
CA LEU A 56 14.54 -2.35 -25.12
C LEU A 56 14.03 -3.77 -24.84
N LEU A 57 12.81 -3.88 -24.29
CA LEU A 57 12.03 -5.12 -24.21
C LEU A 57 10.78 -4.94 -25.07
N THR A 58 10.40 -5.95 -25.88
CA THR A 58 9.29 -5.83 -26.85
C THR A 58 8.05 -6.57 -26.37
N LEU A 59 6.95 -5.84 -26.19
CA LEU A 59 5.66 -6.39 -25.76
C LEU A 59 4.91 -7.08 -26.92
N ARG A 60 3.88 -7.89 -26.62
CA ARG A 60 3.11 -8.68 -27.61
C ARG A 60 2.51 -7.87 -28.77
N ASP A 61 2.25 -6.58 -28.56
CA ASP A 61 1.70 -5.65 -29.56
C ASP A 61 2.78 -4.84 -30.31
N GLY A 62 4.06 -5.17 -30.12
CA GLY A 62 5.20 -4.53 -30.77
C GLY A 62 5.67 -3.24 -30.09
N VAL A 63 5.00 -2.79 -29.04
CA VAL A 63 5.40 -1.64 -28.22
C VAL A 63 6.68 -1.98 -27.45
N ARG A 64 7.65 -1.07 -27.50
CA ARG A 64 8.96 -1.23 -26.87
C ARG A 64 9.05 -0.42 -25.58
N ILE A 65 9.25 -1.11 -24.47
CA ILE A 65 9.51 -0.49 -23.16
C ILE A 65 11.01 -0.49 -22.86
N ARG A 66 11.44 0.36 -21.92
CA ARG A 66 12.85 0.56 -21.57
C ARG A 66 13.18 0.08 -20.17
N ALA A 67 14.38 -0.47 -20.02
CA ALA A 67 14.91 -0.88 -18.72
C ALA A 67 16.39 -0.54 -18.53
N ASP A 68 16.76 -0.25 -17.29
CA ASP A 68 18.14 -0.21 -16.82
C ASP A 68 18.43 -1.52 -16.06
N ILE A 69 19.38 -2.30 -16.58
CA ILE A 69 19.72 -3.65 -16.14
C ILE A 69 21.04 -3.61 -15.38
N PHE A 70 21.02 -4.03 -14.12
CA PHE A 70 22.19 -4.18 -13.25
C PHE A 70 22.42 -5.65 -13.00
N ARG A 71 23.61 -6.17 -13.30
CA ARG A 71 23.93 -7.61 -13.13
C ARG A 71 25.40 -7.80 -12.76
N PRO A 72 25.75 -8.88 -12.04
CA PRO A 72 27.13 -9.05 -11.58
C PRO A 72 28.03 -9.41 -12.76
N LYS A 73 29.30 -9.00 -12.68
CA LYS A 73 30.31 -9.36 -13.68
C LYS A 73 30.77 -10.80 -13.49
N THR A 74 30.05 -11.73 -14.12
CA THR A 74 30.30 -13.18 -14.07
C THR A 74 30.10 -13.82 -15.44
N GLU A 75 30.72 -14.97 -15.66
CA GLU A 75 30.50 -15.84 -16.83
C GLU A 75 29.19 -16.66 -16.71
N GLY A 76 28.69 -16.84 -15.49
CA GLY A 76 27.48 -17.61 -15.22
C GLY A 76 26.18 -16.87 -15.51
N LYS A 77 25.11 -17.62 -15.79
CA LYS A 77 23.75 -17.08 -15.83
C LYS A 77 23.25 -16.77 -14.41
N VAL A 78 22.48 -15.69 -14.24
CA VAL A 78 21.88 -15.27 -12.97
C VAL A 78 20.34 -15.16 -13.03
N PRO A 79 19.63 -15.36 -11.90
CA PRO A 79 18.22 -14.98 -11.80
C PRO A 79 18.05 -13.46 -11.88
N ALA A 80 16.89 -12.99 -12.33
CA ALA A 80 16.55 -11.57 -12.38
C ALA A 80 15.46 -11.21 -11.36
N VAL A 81 15.46 -9.97 -10.88
CA VAL A 81 14.33 -9.35 -10.18
C VAL A 81 13.91 -8.10 -10.94
N LEU A 82 12.67 -8.05 -11.39
CA LEU A 82 12.09 -6.95 -12.16
C LEU A 82 11.40 -5.97 -11.23
N MET A 83 11.91 -4.74 -11.18
CA MET A 83 11.26 -3.57 -10.56
C MET A 83 10.38 -2.93 -11.64
N TRP A 84 9.06 -3.09 -11.52
CA TRP A 84 8.09 -2.61 -12.49
C TRP A 84 7.28 -1.43 -11.91
N SER A 85 7.39 -0.25 -12.51
CA SER A 85 6.61 0.92 -12.06
C SER A 85 6.46 2.00 -13.15
N PRO A 86 5.55 2.96 -12.95
CA PRO A 86 5.50 4.21 -13.72
C PRO A 86 6.31 5.35 -13.10
N TYR A 87 7.04 5.10 -12.02
CA TYR A 87 7.77 6.13 -11.28
C TYR A 87 9.08 6.55 -11.93
N GLY A 88 9.51 5.84 -12.98
CA GLY A 88 10.77 6.07 -13.70
C GLY A 88 11.91 5.20 -13.17
N LYS A 89 12.60 4.52 -14.08
CA LYS A 89 13.85 3.78 -13.81
C LYS A 89 14.97 4.69 -13.29
N THR A 90 16.09 4.10 -12.90
CA THR A 90 17.18 4.72 -12.12
C THR A 90 17.42 6.22 -12.36
N GLY A 91 16.92 7.05 -11.44
CA GLY A 91 17.15 8.51 -11.43
C GLY A 91 16.45 9.30 -12.54
N THR A 92 15.47 8.71 -13.23
CA THR A 92 14.64 9.40 -14.24
C THR A 92 13.30 9.90 -13.68
N GLY A 93 12.91 9.38 -12.52
CA GLY A 93 11.64 9.66 -11.85
C GLY A 93 11.52 11.03 -11.18
N ALA A 94 10.27 11.48 -11.02
CA ALA A 94 9.95 12.63 -10.19
C ALA A 94 10.02 12.31 -8.69
N LEU A 95 9.73 11.06 -8.29
CA LEU A 95 9.80 10.58 -6.90
C LEU A 95 11.20 10.06 -6.55
N ASN A 96 11.67 10.37 -5.35
CA ASN A 96 12.85 9.77 -4.71
C ASN A 96 12.79 9.98 -3.18
N LEU A 97 13.58 9.23 -2.41
CA LEU A 97 13.62 9.37 -0.95
C LEU A 97 14.22 10.71 -0.48
N ASP A 98 15.15 11.28 -1.25
CA ASP A 98 15.79 12.57 -0.97
C ASP A 98 14.78 13.73 -0.82
N LYS A 99 13.59 13.61 -1.45
CA LYS A 99 12.48 14.57 -1.38
C LYS A 99 11.48 14.32 -0.26
N VAL A 100 11.56 13.17 0.43
CA VAL A 100 10.69 12.83 1.55
C VAL A 100 11.17 13.58 2.81
N PRO A 101 10.28 14.16 3.63
CA PRO A 101 10.67 14.76 4.90
C PRO A 101 11.52 13.81 5.76
N LEU A 102 12.69 14.29 6.19
CA LEU A 102 13.69 13.54 6.96
C LEU A 102 14.17 12.24 6.27
N THR A 103 14.08 12.17 4.93
CA THR A 103 14.47 11.02 4.09
C THR A 103 13.82 9.69 4.52
N ALA A 104 12.66 9.76 5.17
CA ALA A 104 12.04 8.63 5.87
C ALA A 104 13.00 7.85 6.81
N GLY A 105 13.97 8.53 7.43
CA GLY A 105 14.95 7.92 8.34
C GLY A 105 15.93 6.96 7.64
N VAL A 106 16.01 6.99 6.30
CA VAL A 106 16.98 6.22 5.52
C VAL A 106 18.17 7.14 5.20
N PRO A 107 19.31 7.04 5.90
CA PRO A 107 20.46 7.86 5.58
C PRO A 107 21.02 7.48 4.21
N LEU A 108 21.45 8.48 3.42
CA LEU A 108 21.87 8.29 2.02
C LEU A 108 23.02 7.27 1.87
N SER A 109 23.83 7.05 2.91
CA SER A 109 24.88 6.03 2.96
C SER A 109 24.38 4.58 2.94
N LYS A 110 23.07 4.33 3.10
CA LYS A 110 22.41 3.03 2.90
C LYS A 110 22.02 2.76 1.44
N LEU A 111 21.83 3.82 0.66
CA LEU A 111 21.34 3.79 -0.73
C LEU A 111 22.50 3.97 -1.71
N SER A 112 22.56 3.20 -2.79
CA SER A 112 23.57 3.43 -3.85
C SER A 112 23.22 4.61 -4.76
N GLY A 113 21.96 5.02 -4.78
CA GLY A 113 21.42 5.96 -5.76
C GLY A 113 21.07 5.30 -7.11
N TYR A 114 21.25 4.00 -7.25
CA TYR A 114 20.91 3.25 -8.47
C TYR A 114 19.54 2.57 -8.42
N GLU A 115 18.91 2.53 -7.24
CA GLU A 115 17.52 2.11 -7.04
C GLU A 115 16.52 2.86 -7.96
N SER A 116 15.46 2.14 -8.34
CA SER A 116 14.18 2.78 -8.69
C SER A 116 13.54 3.28 -7.39
N PHE A 117 12.66 4.29 -7.46
CA PHE A 117 11.81 4.58 -6.30
C PHE A 117 11.04 3.32 -5.91
N GLU A 118 10.98 3.04 -4.60
CA GLU A 118 10.38 1.83 -4.00
C GLU A 118 10.94 0.46 -4.46
N GLY A 119 12.03 0.45 -5.24
CA GLY A 119 12.68 -0.76 -5.74
C GLY A 119 13.78 -1.31 -4.82
N LEU A 120 14.29 -2.49 -5.16
CA LEU A 120 15.48 -3.06 -4.54
C LEU A 120 16.74 -2.29 -4.97
N ASP A 121 17.64 -1.97 -4.04
CA ASP A 121 18.94 -1.36 -4.35
C ASP A 121 19.85 -2.37 -5.11
N PRO A 122 20.30 -2.06 -6.34
CA PRO A 122 21.22 -2.91 -7.08
C PRO A 122 22.52 -3.23 -6.33
N ALA A 123 23.06 -2.32 -5.50
CA ALA A 123 24.29 -2.57 -4.76
C ALA A 123 24.18 -3.75 -3.78
N GLU A 124 22.98 -3.96 -3.22
CA GLU A 124 22.71 -5.06 -2.29
C GLU A 124 22.29 -6.36 -2.99
N TRP A 125 21.53 -6.29 -4.08
CA TRP A 125 20.97 -7.49 -4.69
C TRP A 125 21.85 -8.07 -5.80
N VAL A 126 22.67 -7.25 -6.45
CA VAL A 126 23.67 -7.73 -7.41
C VAL A 126 24.83 -8.45 -6.70
N SER A 127 25.25 -7.97 -5.54
CA SER A 127 26.26 -8.64 -4.70
C SER A 127 25.77 -9.97 -4.10
N LYS A 128 24.45 -10.17 -4.02
CA LYS A 128 23.81 -11.47 -3.70
C LYS A 128 23.66 -12.40 -4.92
N GLY A 129 24.15 -12.01 -6.11
CA GLY A 129 24.14 -12.85 -7.32
C GLY A 129 22.86 -12.76 -8.18
N TYR A 130 22.03 -11.74 -8.00
CA TYR A 130 20.85 -11.47 -8.83
C TYR A 130 21.15 -10.38 -9.87
N ALA A 131 20.40 -10.35 -10.97
CA ALA A 131 20.23 -9.13 -11.74
C ALA A 131 19.05 -8.32 -11.19
N VAL A 132 19.16 -6.99 -11.17
CA VAL A 132 18.04 -6.07 -10.90
C VAL A 132 17.72 -5.34 -12.19
N VAL A 133 16.46 -5.40 -12.62
CA VAL A 133 15.96 -4.78 -13.85
C VAL A 133 14.97 -3.68 -13.47
N ASN A 134 15.37 -2.42 -13.64
CA ASN A 134 14.51 -1.25 -13.39
C ASN A 134 13.80 -0.87 -14.70
N ALA A 135 12.52 -1.21 -14.84
CA ALA A 135 11.76 -0.97 -16.06
C ALA A 135 10.83 0.26 -15.96
N ASP A 136 10.84 1.09 -17.00
CA ASP A 136 9.80 2.06 -17.29
C ASP A 136 8.61 1.32 -17.92
N ALA A 137 7.46 1.27 -17.25
CA ALA A 137 6.25 0.65 -17.80
C ALA A 137 5.76 1.33 -19.10
N ARG A 138 4.73 0.77 -19.75
CA ARG A 138 4.16 1.31 -21.01
C ARG A 138 3.87 2.82 -20.91
N GLY A 139 4.33 3.60 -21.89
CA GLY A 139 4.16 5.06 -21.98
C GLY A 139 4.99 5.91 -21.00
N VAL A 140 5.74 5.29 -20.09
CA VAL A 140 6.49 5.97 -19.02
C VAL A 140 7.86 6.41 -19.52
N GLY A 141 8.27 7.65 -19.22
CA GLY A 141 9.57 8.19 -19.60
C GLY A 141 9.78 8.18 -21.11
N ASP A 142 10.58 7.23 -21.59
CA ASP A 142 10.88 7.00 -23.02
C ASP A 142 10.33 5.67 -23.56
N SER A 143 9.55 4.92 -22.77
CA SER A 143 8.80 3.73 -23.21
C SER A 143 7.64 4.11 -24.14
N GLU A 144 7.39 3.28 -25.14
CA GLU A 144 6.32 3.53 -26.12
C GLU A 144 4.90 3.27 -25.55
N GLY A 145 3.88 3.82 -26.22
CA GLY A 145 2.48 3.70 -25.82
C GLY A 145 1.99 4.78 -24.85
N ASP A 146 0.87 4.51 -24.19
CA ASP A 146 0.22 5.37 -23.18
C ASP A 146 0.28 4.71 -21.80
N ILE A 147 0.35 5.51 -20.73
CA ILE A 147 0.42 5.02 -19.35
C ILE A 147 -0.94 4.44 -18.93
N ARG A 148 -0.92 3.21 -18.41
CA ARG A 148 -2.07 2.53 -17.81
C ARG A 148 -2.04 2.65 -16.29
N ILE A 149 -3.20 2.73 -15.66
CA ILE A 149 -3.38 2.75 -14.20
C ILE A 149 -3.90 1.37 -13.78
N TRP A 150 -3.00 0.40 -13.61
CA TRP A 150 -3.32 -0.97 -13.18
C TRP A 150 -4.30 -1.74 -14.08
N GLY A 151 -4.74 -2.91 -13.60
CA GLY A 151 -5.66 -3.78 -14.32
C GLY A 151 -4.97 -4.79 -15.24
N THR A 152 -5.78 -5.54 -15.98
CA THR A 152 -5.32 -6.65 -16.84
C THR A 152 -4.30 -6.17 -17.88
N GLY A 153 -4.45 -4.96 -18.41
CA GLY A 153 -3.52 -4.38 -19.39
C GLY A 153 -2.09 -4.22 -18.86
N GLU A 154 -1.90 -3.77 -17.61
CA GLU A 154 -0.57 -3.69 -17.00
C GLU A 154 -0.04 -5.07 -16.62
N GLY A 155 -0.90 -5.98 -16.16
CA GLY A 155 -0.54 -7.38 -15.91
C GLY A 155 0.02 -8.10 -17.14
N GLN A 156 -0.55 -7.81 -18.32
CA GLN A 156 -0.12 -8.37 -19.60
C GLN A 156 1.20 -7.75 -20.11
N ASP A 157 1.39 -6.45 -19.92
CA ASP A 157 2.66 -5.78 -20.26
C ASP A 157 3.82 -6.32 -19.39
N GLY A 158 3.59 -6.50 -18.09
CA GLY A 158 4.59 -7.06 -17.17
C GLY A 158 4.82 -8.57 -17.37
N HIS A 159 3.82 -9.33 -17.82
CA HIS A 159 3.99 -10.71 -18.28
C HIS A 159 5.01 -10.76 -19.42
N ASP A 160 4.84 -9.93 -20.45
CA ASP A 160 5.71 -9.95 -21.62
C ASP A 160 7.13 -9.49 -21.27
N ALA A 161 7.26 -8.50 -20.37
CA ALA A 161 8.56 -8.07 -19.87
C ALA A 161 9.32 -9.19 -19.13
N ILE A 162 8.64 -10.02 -18.33
CA ILE A 162 9.24 -11.21 -17.70
C ILE A 162 9.72 -12.20 -18.77
N GLU A 163 8.90 -12.48 -19.76
CA GLU A 163 9.23 -13.44 -20.83
C GLU A 163 10.34 -12.92 -21.77
N GLU A 164 10.49 -11.61 -21.95
CA GLU A 164 11.64 -11.01 -22.64
C GLU A 164 12.92 -11.06 -21.80
N ILE A 165 12.86 -10.72 -20.51
CA ILE A 165 14.02 -10.80 -19.60
C ILE A 165 14.53 -12.24 -19.48
N ALA A 166 13.63 -13.22 -19.44
CA ALA A 166 13.98 -14.65 -19.37
C ALA A 166 14.82 -15.14 -20.58
N LYS A 167 14.65 -14.54 -21.76
CA LYS A 167 15.38 -14.87 -22.99
C LYS A 167 16.79 -14.29 -23.04
N LEU A 168 17.11 -13.28 -22.20
CA LEU A 168 18.41 -12.60 -22.23
C LEU A 168 19.57 -13.58 -21.96
N PRO A 169 20.71 -13.46 -22.66
CA PRO A 169 21.76 -14.47 -22.64
C PRO A 169 22.36 -14.70 -21.25
N TRP A 170 22.35 -13.68 -20.38
CA TRP A 170 22.80 -13.76 -18.99
C TRP A 170 21.73 -14.28 -18.01
N CYS A 171 20.45 -14.39 -18.39
CA CYS A 171 19.39 -14.81 -17.46
C CYS A 171 19.34 -16.34 -17.30
N THR A 172 18.99 -16.85 -16.11
CA THR A 172 18.70 -18.28 -15.88
C THR A 172 17.33 -18.73 -16.39
N GLY A 173 16.51 -17.83 -16.95
CA GLY A 173 15.08 -18.10 -17.17
C GLY A 173 14.27 -18.12 -15.86
N LYS A 174 14.75 -17.43 -14.81
CA LYS A 174 14.00 -17.21 -13.56
C LYS A 174 13.95 -15.71 -13.29
N VAL A 175 12.75 -15.16 -13.30
CA VAL A 175 12.47 -13.76 -12.96
C VAL A 175 11.60 -13.72 -11.71
N ALA A 176 11.89 -12.83 -10.79
CA ALA A 176 11.03 -12.53 -9.64
C ALA A 176 10.53 -11.09 -9.73
N LEU A 177 9.44 -10.78 -9.02
CA LEU A 177 9.00 -9.41 -8.77
C LEU A 177 9.25 -9.04 -7.31
N ALA A 178 9.64 -7.80 -7.05
CA ALA A 178 9.78 -7.25 -5.70
C ALA A 178 9.65 -5.72 -5.71
N GLY A 179 9.39 -5.13 -4.56
CA GLY A 179 9.32 -3.67 -4.37
C GLY A 179 8.06 -3.23 -3.61
N ASN A 180 7.99 -1.92 -3.35
CA ASN A 180 6.97 -1.27 -2.52
C ASN A 180 5.85 -0.57 -3.31
N SER A 181 4.73 -0.25 -2.66
CA SER A 181 3.55 0.45 -3.23
C SER A 181 3.13 -0.03 -4.64
N TRP A 182 3.39 0.74 -5.72
CA TRP A 182 3.04 0.34 -7.09
C TRP A 182 3.80 -0.92 -7.52
N LEU A 183 5.08 -1.03 -7.17
CA LEU A 183 5.92 -2.20 -7.46
C LEU A 183 5.44 -3.44 -6.70
N ALA A 184 4.65 -3.29 -5.63
CA ALA A 184 3.98 -4.39 -4.93
C ALA A 184 2.62 -4.73 -5.56
N LEU A 185 1.83 -3.70 -5.86
CA LEU A 185 0.49 -3.78 -6.41
C LEU A 185 0.49 -4.42 -7.82
N CYS A 186 1.41 -4.02 -8.69
CA CYS A 186 1.50 -4.56 -10.05
C CYS A 186 1.77 -6.08 -10.06
N GLN A 187 2.45 -6.61 -9.02
CA GLN A 187 2.75 -8.04 -8.92
C GLN A 187 1.48 -8.88 -8.83
N TRP A 188 0.41 -8.36 -8.23
CA TRP A 188 -0.88 -9.06 -8.16
C TRP A 188 -1.54 -9.21 -9.54
N PHE A 189 -1.38 -8.22 -10.42
CA PHE A 189 -1.89 -8.27 -11.80
C PHE A 189 -1.00 -9.11 -12.70
N ILE A 190 0.33 -8.93 -12.62
CA ILE A 190 1.30 -9.65 -13.46
C ILE A 190 1.29 -11.16 -13.11
N ALA A 191 1.30 -11.53 -11.83
CA ALA A 191 1.26 -12.93 -11.42
C ALA A 191 -0.08 -13.62 -11.72
N ALA A 192 -1.19 -12.85 -11.80
CA ALA A 192 -2.49 -13.36 -12.19
C ALA A 192 -2.57 -13.73 -13.69
N GLU A 193 -1.72 -13.14 -14.55
CA GLU A 193 -1.56 -13.57 -15.94
C GLU A 193 -0.58 -14.76 -16.09
N ARG A 194 0.03 -15.22 -14.98
CA ARG A 194 0.86 -16.44 -14.84
C ARG A 194 1.99 -16.59 -15.88
N PRO A 195 3.00 -15.70 -15.88
CA PRO A 195 4.13 -15.79 -16.82
C PRO A 195 4.98 -17.04 -16.53
N PRO A 196 5.26 -17.89 -17.53
CA PRO A 196 6.01 -19.15 -17.35
C PRO A 196 7.36 -19.03 -16.62
N HIS A 197 8.07 -17.91 -16.77
CA HIS A 197 9.37 -17.69 -16.14
C HIS A 197 9.32 -16.91 -14.81
N LEU A 198 8.12 -16.59 -14.29
CA LEU A 198 7.93 -15.98 -12.97
C LEU A 198 8.16 -17.02 -11.86
N ALA A 199 9.25 -16.86 -11.11
CA ALA A 199 9.68 -17.80 -10.07
C ALA A 199 9.03 -17.55 -8.71
N CYS A 200 8.77 -16.29 -8.36
CA CYS A 200 8.08 -15.85 -7.14
C CYS A 200 7.72 -14.36 -7.21
N ILE A 201 6.85 -13.92 -6.30
CA ILE A 201 6.55 -12.51 -6.04
C ILE A 201 6.90 -12.12 -4.60
N ALA A 202 7.35 -10.89 -4.41
CA ALA A 202 7.66 -10.28 -3.12
C ALA A 202 7.01 -8.88 -3.02
N PRO A 203 5.66 -8.81 -2.93
CA PRO A 203 4.95 -7.54 -2.84
C PRO A 203 5.08 -6.99 -1.42
N PHE A 204 5.77 -5.86 -1.30
CA PHE A 204 5.92 -5.16 -0.03
C PHE A 204 4.87 -4.05 0.05
N GLU A 205 3.82 -4.21 0.86
CA GLU A 205 2.79 -3.20 1.03
C GLU A 205 2.13 -2.77 -0.30
N GLY A 206 1.38 -3.68 -0.92
CA GLY A 206 0.56 -3.38 -2.10
C GLY A 206 -0.93 -3.32 -1.77
N CYS A 207 -1.67 -2.31 -2.24
CA CYS A 207 -3.13 -2.43 -2.31
C CYS A 207 -3.53 -3.40 -3.46
N SER A 208 -4.83 -3.60 -3.67
CA SER A 208 -5.35 -4.67 -4.55
C SER A 208 -6.70 -4.37 -5.21
N ASP A 209 -7.46 -3.41 -4.70
CA ASP A 209 -8.70 -2.92 -5.29
C ASP A 209 -8.66 -1.39 -5.30
N HIS A 210 -8.28 -0.82 -6.45
CA HIS A 210 -8.01 0.61 -6.55
C HIS A 210 -9.23 1.45 -6.14
N LEU A 211 -10.43 1.07 -6.60
CA LEU A 211 -11.67 1.76 -6.24
C LEU A 211 -11.94 1.67 -4.74
N ARG A 212 -11.91 0.46 -4.17
CA ARG A 212 -12.49 0.21 -2.84
C ARG A 212 -11.50 0.43 -1.69
N GLU A 213 -10.20 0.53 -1.98
CA GLU A 213 -9.15 0.74 -0.97
C GLU A 213 -8.55 2.16 -1.01
N THR A 214 -8.48 2.79 -2.17
CA THR A 214 -7.87 4.14 -2.32
C THR A 214 -8.85 5.19 -2.83
N LEU A 215 -9.40 5.04 -4.04
CA LEU A 215 -10.04 6.13 -4.77
C LEU A 215 -11.50 6.43 -4.33
N SER A 216 -12.21 5.45 -3.78
CA SER A 216 -13.58 5.58 -3.29
C SER A 216 -13.86 4.62 -2.12
N ARG A 217 -12.96 4.61 -1.13
CA ARG A 217 -13.07 3.74 0.06
C ARG A 217 -14.41 3.99 0.76
N GLY A 218 -15.18 2.93 0.99
CA GLY A 218 -16.53 3.02 1.57
C GLY A 218 -17.59 3.70 0.69
N GLY A 219 -17.34 3.90 -0.61
CA GLY A 219 -18.22 4.66 -1.51
C GLY A 219 -18.08 6.17 -1.40
N ILE A 220 -17.03 6.65 -0.73
CA ILE A 220 -16.70 8.05 -0.53
C ILE A 220 -15.46 8.37 -1.39
N PRO A 221 -15.58 9.17 -2.46
CA PRO A 221 -14.45 9.55 -3.32
C PRO A 221 -13.34 10.28 -2.57
N ASP A 222 -12.11 9.75 -2.63
CA ASP A 222 -10.89 10.49 -2.30
C ASP A 222 -9.98 10.52 -3.53
N LYS A 223 -9.90 11.70 -4.14
CA LYS A 223 -9.12 11.97 -5.34
C LYS A 223 -7.72 12.49 -5.04
N GLY A 224 -7.39 12.80 -3.78
CA GLY A 224 -6.19 13.55 -3.42
C GLY A 224 -4.91 12.81 -3.81
N PHE A 225 -4.75 11.58 -3.32
CA PHE A 225 -3.56 10.76 -3.60
C PHE A 225 -3.42 10.46 -5.10
N SER A 226 -4.48 10.01 -5.77
CA SER A 226 -4.47 9.76 -7.22
C SER A 226 -4.15 11.03 -8.02
N GLY A 227 -4.67 12.19 -7.59
CA GLY A 227 -4.41 13.48 -8.21
C GLY A 227 -2.94 13.88 -8.13
N MET A 228 -2.28 13.60 -7.00
CA MET A 228 -0.84 13.83 -6.85
C MET A 228 -0.02 12.86 -7.72
N ILE A 229 -0.32 11.56 -7.69
CA ILE A 229 0.35 10.56 -8.52
C ILE A 229 0.26 10.93 -10.02
N ASN A 230 -0.92 11.26 -10.51
CA ASN A 230 -1.17 11.62 -11.92
C ASN A 230 -0.46 12.90 -12.42
N HIS A 231 0.22 13.65 -11.55
CA HIS A 231 1.09 14.77 -11.95
C HIS A 231 2.59 14.44 -11.87
N VAL A 232 2.99 13.37 -11.16
CA VAL A 232 4.39 12.94 -11.04
C VAL A 232 4.77 11.76 -11.95
N LEU A 233 3.79 11.11 -12.59
CA LEU A 233 4.04 10.11 -13.63
C LEU A 233 4.48 10.82 -14.93
N ASN A 234 5.73 10.57 -15.34
CA ASN A 234 6.31 11.16 -16.55
C ASN A 234 6.07 10.26 -17.78
N GLY A 235 5.69 10.83 -18.92
CA GLY A 235 5.48 10.10 -20.17
C GLY A 235 5.38 11.03 -21.39
N ARG A 236 5.54 10.48 -22.61
CA ARG A 236 5.55 11.28 -23.86
C ARG A 236 4.18 11.43 -24.53
N ASN A 237 3.22 10.57 -24.18
CA ASN A 237 1.90 10.50 -24.81
C ASN A 237 0.79 10.73 -23.77
N MET A 238 -0.26 9.90 -23.77
CA MET A 238 -1.36 10.00 -22.84
C MET A 238 -1.17 9.10 -21.62
N MET A 239 -2.00 9.31 -20.61
CA MET A 239 -2.21 8.42 -19.49
C MET A 239 -3.72 8.23 -19.24
N GLU A 240 -4.10 7.07 -18.73
CA GLU A 240 -5.45 6.76 -18.25
C GLU A 240 -5.84 7.68 -17.07
N ASP A 241 -6.99 8.38 -17.19
CA ASP A 241 -7.49 9.31 -16.17
C ASP A 241 -8.52 8.62 -15.27
N ASN A 242 -8.01 7.90 -14.27
CA ASN A 242 -8.81 7.22 -13.25
C ASN A 242 -9.76 8.15 -12.47
N ILE A 243 -9.46 9.45 -12.35
CA ILE A 243 -10.32 10.42 -11.67
C ILE A 243 -11.51 10.80 -12.56
N ALA A 244 -11.27 11.10 -13.83
CA ALA A 244 -12.33 11.35 -14.79
C ALA A 244 -13.22 10.11 -14.99
N MET A 245 -12.63 8.90 -14.95
CA MET A 245 -13.37 7.63 -14.93
C MET A 245 -14.24 7.47 -13.68
N LEU A 246 -13.80 7.95 -12.51
CA LEU A 246 -14.62 7.96 -11.30
C LEU A 246 -15.81 8.92 -11.42
N ASP A 247 -15.59 10.12 -11.96
CA ASP A 247 -16.65 11.11 -12.11
C ASP A 247 -17.70 10.72 -13.18
N LYS A 248 -17.27 10.13 -14.30
CA LYS A 248 -18.17 9.69 -15.37
C LYS A 248 -18.83 8.34 -15.06
N PHE A 249 -18.13 7.43 -14.39
CA PHE A 249 -18.52 6.01 -14.28
C PHE A 249 -18.32 5.41 -12.87
N PRO A 250 -18.81 6.03 -11.77
CA PRO A 250 -18.49 5.62 -10.39
C PRO A 250 -19.00 4.23 -9.99
N ASN A 251 -19.90 3.62 -10.77
CA ASN A 251 -20.48 2.30 -10.52
C ASN A 251 -20.21 1.30 -11.67
N CYS A 252 -19.32 1.62 -12.63
CA CYS A 252 -19.07 0.75 -13.78
C CYS A 252 -18.21 -0.47 -13.42
N ARG A 253 -18.85 -1.61 -13.19
CA ARG A 253 -18.18 -2.89 -12.89
C ARG A 253 -17.19 -3.33 -13.97
N GLU A 254 -17.53 -3.18 -15.26
CA GLU A 254 -16.64 -3.58 -16.36
C GLU A 254 -15.27 -2.93 -16.32
N TYR A 255 -15.18 -1.70 -15.79
CA TYR A 255 -13.93 -0.98 -15.59
C TYR A 255 -13.35 -1.21 -14.19
N TRP A 256 -14.14 -1.02 -13.12
CA TRP A 256 -13.61 -1.08 -11.74
C TRP A 256 -13.31 -2.48 -11.23
N ASP A 257 -13.91 -3.52 -11.80
CA ASP A 257 -13.57 -4.91 -11.45
C ASP A 257 -12.35 -5.43 -12.26
N ASP A 258 -11.93 -4.73 -13.34
CA ASP A 258 -10.59 -4.89 -13.92
C ASP A 258 -9.52 -4.24 -13.02
N LYS A 259 -9.82 -3.10 -12.40
CA LYS A 259 -8.94 -2.44 -11.40
C LYS A 259 -8.92 -3.13 -10.02
N ARG A 260 -9.37 -4.39 -9.95
CA ARG A 260 -9.24 -5.29 -8.80
C ARG A 260 -8.40 -6.50 -9.20
N ALA A 261 -7.35 -6.78 -8.42
CA ALA A 261 -6.48 -7.91 -8.67
C ALA A 261 -7.20 -9.26 -8.54
N ARG A 262 -6.72 -10.23 -9.33
CA ARG A 262 -7.20 -11.63 -9.36
C ARG A 262 -6.21 -12.55 -8.67
N MET A 263 -6.06 -12.34 -7.36
CA MET A 263 -5.16 -13.08 -6.47
C MET A 263 -5.46 -14.59 -6.44
N ASP A 264 -6.72 -14.96 -6.73
CA ASP A 264 -7.17 -16.35 -6.91
C ASP A 264 -6.49 -17.09 -8.08
N LYS A 265 -5.90 -16.36 -9.04
CA LYS A 265 -5.11 -16.95 -10.15
C LYS A 265 -3.62 -17.16 -9.83
N ILE A 266 -3.12 -16.72 -8.67
CA ILE A 266 -1.67 -16.69 -8.41
C ILE A 266 -1.15 -18.09 -8.02
N GLU A 267 -0.31 -18.67 -8.87
CA GLU A 267 0.26 -20.03 -8.71
C GLU A 267 1.70 -20.03 -8.16
N VAL A 268 2.37 -18.87 -8.16
CA VAL A 268 3.78 -18.71 -7.75
C VAL A 268 3.92 -18.38 -6.25
N PRO A 269 5.04 -18.73 -5.60
CA PRO A 269 5.27 -18.38 -4.20
C PRO A 269 5.24 -16.88 -3.94
N ALA A 270 4.64 -16.47 -2.81
CA ALA A 270 4.44 -15.06 -2.46
C ALA A 270 5.01 -14.72 -1.07
N TYR A 271 5.94 -13.78 -0.99
CA TYR A 271 6.42 -13.23 0.29
C TYR A 271 5.90 -11.80 0.47
N ILE A 272 4.86 -11.66 1.27
CA ILE A 272 4.07 -10.43 1.41
C ILE A 272 4.57 -9.65 2.64
N LEU A 273 4.77 -8.34 2.49
CA LEU A 273 4.86 -7.44 3.65
C LEU A 273 3.60 -6.59 3.77
N ALA A 274 3.28 -6.24 5.00
CA ALA A 274 2.29 -5.23 5.34
C ALA A 274 2.82 -4.40 6.51
N SER A 275 2.26 -3.22 6.72
CA SER A 275 2.41 -2.48 7.96
C SER A 275 1.11 -1.78 8.33
N TYR A 276 1.16 -1.12 9.47
CA TYR A 276 0.15 -0.14 9.87
C TYR A 276 0.55 1.29 9.44
N SER A 277 1.74 1.50 8.87
CA SER A 277 2.36 2.83 8.73
C SER A 277 1.65 3.75 7.73
N THR A 278 1.13 3.19 6.64
CA THR A 278 0.29 3.88 5.65
C THR A 278 -1.14 3.39 5.70
N MET A 279 -2.09 4.25 5.34
CA MET A 279 -3.51 3.88 5.21
C MET A 279 -3.84 3.24 3.84
N LEU A 280 -2.88 3.24 2.91
CA LEU A 280 -3.09 2.87 1.51
C LEU A 280 -3.09 1.35 1.27
N HIS A 281 -2.17 0.62 1.89
CA HIS A 281 -1.75 -0.70 1.40
C HIS A 281 -2.06 -1.89 2.32
N THR A 282 -2.31 -1.65 3.61
CA THR A 282 -2.55 -2.70 4.61
C THR A 282 -3.65 -3.69 4.19
N VAL A 283 -4.79 -3.18 3.71
CA VAL A 283 -5.97 -3.99 3.38
C VAL A 283 -5.69 -4.94 2.20
N GLY A 284 -5.08 -4.44 1.13
CA GLY A 284 -4.74 -5.27 -0.03
C GLY A 284 -3.61 -6.26 0.24
N SER A 285 -2.70 -5.93 1.16
CA SER A 285 -1.63 -6.84 1.58
C SER A 285 -2.18 -8.03 2.36
N PHE A 286 -3.14 -7.80 3.27
CA PHE A 286 -3.88 -8.90 3.91
C PHE A 286 -4.76 -9.66 2.91
N ARG A 287 -5.46 -8.98 1.99
CA ARG A 287 -6.22 -9.67 0.92
C ARG A 287 -5.33 -10.57 0.06
N GLY A 288 -4.11 -10.15 -0.25
CA GLY A 288 -3.13 -10.98 -0.95
C GLY A 288 -2.80 -12.27 -0.20
N PHE A 289 -2.64 -12.20 1.13
CA PHE A 289 -2.46 -13.40 1.94
C PHE A 289 -3.73 -14.25 2.03
N GLU A 290 -4.92 -13.65 2.02
CA GLU A 290 -6.20 -14.36 2.15
C GLU A 290 -6.64 -15.03 0.83
N GLU A 291 -6.61 -14.33 -0.31
CA GLU A 291 -7.16 -14.79 -1.59
C GLU A 291 -6.23 -15.69 -2.43
N ILE A 292 -4.91 -15.70 -2.20
CA ILE A 292 -4.01 -16.64 -2.88
C ILE A 292 -4.34 -18.08 -2.45
N PRO A 293 -4.63 -19.01 -3.38
CA PRO A 293 -5.26 -20.30 -3.03
C PRO A 293 -4.30 -21.34 -2.42
N HIS A 294 -2.98 -21.12 -2.48
CA HIS A 294 -1.96 -22.09 -2.06
C HIS A 294 -1.24 -21.71 -0.76
N GLN A 295 -0.55 -22.67 -0.15
CA GLN A 295 0.21 -22.48 1.10
C GLN A 295 1.69 -22.10 0.87
N LYS A 296 2.11 -21.77 -0.35
CA LYS A 296 3.45 -21.24 -0.64
C LYS A 296 3.46 -19.70 -0.47
N LYS A 297 2.85 -19.22 0.61
CA LYS A 297 2.64 -17.80 0.89
C LYS A 297 3.01 -17.48 2.33
N TRP A 298 3.59 -16.31 2.52
CA TRP A 298 3.99 -15.78 3.82
C TRP A 298 3.56 -14.32 3.94
N ILE A 299 3.17 -13.89 5.13
CA ILE A 299 2.97 -12.47 5.45
C ILE A 299 3.74 -12.09 6.71
N ALA A 300 4.50 -10.99 6.63
CA ALA A 300 5.13 -10.37 7.80
C ALA A 300 4.68 -8.92 7.94
N VAL A 301 4.08 -8.60 9.09
CA VAL A 301 3.56 -7.27 9.41
C VAL A 301 4.58 -6.51 10.25
N HIS A 302 5.16 -5.43 9.74
CA HIS A 302 6.13 -4.62 10.48
C HIS A 302 5.53 -3.39 11.18
N ALA A 303 6.21 -2.93 12.23
CA ALA A 303 5.86 -1.73 13.00
C ALA A 303 6.50 -0.44 12.46
N THR A 304 7.26 -0.52 11.36
CA THR A 304 7.99 0.61 10.76
C THR A 304 7.41 1.06 9.43
N GLN A 305 7.77 2.26 8.98
CA GLN A 305 7.48 2.78 7.63
C GLN A 305 8.10 1.87 6.56
N GLU A 306 7.45 1.78 5.39
CA GLU A 306 7.76 0.80 4.35
C GLU A 306 9.15 0.96 3.71
N TRP A 307 9.56 2.20 3.39
CA TRP A 307 10.87 2.51 2.84
C TRP A 307 11.97 2.33 3.89
N TYR A 308 11.69 2.70 5.15
CA TYR A 308 12.60 2.41 6.26
C TYR A 308 12.80 0.89 6.46
N ASP A 309 11.73 0.08 6.39
CA ASP A 309 11.87 -1.39 6.48
C ASP A 309 12.64 -1.99 5.28
N LEU A 310 12.49 -1.39 4.10
CA LEU A 310 13.19 -1.80 2.87
C LEU A 310 14.70 -1.58 2.92
N TYR A 311 15.16 -0.44 3.45
CA TYR A 311 16.57 -0.04 3.36
C TYR A 311 17.36 -0.05 4.68
N SER A 312 16.70 0.04 5.84
CA SER A 312 17.41 0.10 7.14
C SER A 312 17.76 -1.28 7.71
N LYS A 313 16.98 -2.33 7.39
CA LYS A 313 17.09 -3.68 7.96
C LYS A 313 17.68 -4.70 7.00
N SER A 314 18.61 -5.52 7.49
CA SER A 314 19.03 -6.74 6.79
C SER A 314 17.90 -7.79 6.84
N ARG A 315 17.12 -7.89 5.75
CA ARG A 315 15.96 -8.77 5.63
C ARG A 315 16.35 -10.27 5.55
N ASN A 316 16.79 -10.85 6.66
CA ASN A 316 16.98 -12.29 6.81
C ASN A 316 15.65 -12.95 7.21
N VAL A 317 14.99 -13.61 6.24
CA VAL A 317 13.75 -14.38 6.45
C VAL A 317 13.96 -15.78 7.03
N GLY A 318 15.22 -16.24 7.14
CA GLY A 318 15.54 -17.64 7.44
C GLY A 318 15.17 -18.59 6.30
N GLU A 319 15.57 -19.85 6.40
CA GLU A 319 15.28 -20.86 5.37
C GLU A 319 13.80 -21.30 5.35
N LYS A 320 13.10 -21.14 6.49
CA LYS A 320 11.71 -21.56 6.70
C LYS A 320 11.00 -20.58 7.66
N PRO A 321 10.63 -19.37 7.20
CA PRO A 321 9.81 -18.46 8.01
C PRO A 321 8.44 -19.09 8.32
N PRO A 322 7.85 -18.79 9.51
CA PRO A 322 6.46 -19.17 9.80
C PRO A 322 5.50 -18.40 8.86
N PRO A 323 4.35 -19.00 8.47
CA PRO A 323 3.43 -18.40 7.49
C PRO A 323 2.97 -16.98 7.81
N VAL A 324 2.79 -16.67 9.10
CA VAL A 324 2.40 -15.35 9.58
C VAL A 324 3.39 -14.86 10.65
N ARG A 325 3.87 -13.62 10.49
CA ARG A 325 4.53 -12.84 11.56
C ARG A 325 3.81 -11.52 11.77
N LEU A 326 3.46 -11.19 13.01
CA LEU A 326 2.79 -9.93 13.37
C LEU A 326 3.66 -9.08 14.30
N ALA A 327 3.73 -7.79 14.00
CA ALA A 327 4.08 -6.77 14.98
C ALA A 327 2.83 -6.19 15.65
N VAL A 328 2.96 -5.78 16.92
CA VAL A 328 1.91 -5.09 17.69
C VAL A 328 2.46 -3.77 18.20
N LEU A 329 1.81 -2.67 17.81
CA LEU A 329 2.30 -1.31 18.08
C LEU A 329 2.23 -0.94 19.56
N GLY A 330 3.36 -0.45 20.10
CA GLY A 330 3.45 -0.02 21.49
C GLY A 330 2.68 1.29 21.77
N TYR A 331 2.68 2.23 20.81
CA TYR A 331 2.23 3.63 20.92
C TYR A 331 2.96 4.39 22.05
N ASN A 332 3.87 5.30 21.69
CA ASN A 332 4.85 5.93 22.57
C ASN A 332 5.63 4.93 23.46
N LYS A 333 5.74 3.68 23.00
CA LYS A 333 6.49 2.55 23.60
C LYS A 333 7.02 1.67 22.46
N PRO A 334 8.11 0.90 22.67
CA PRO A 334 8.59 -0.07 21.69
C PRO A 334 7.48 -1.05 21.25
N PRO A 335 7.40 -1.40 19.97
CA PRO A 335 6.49 -2.43 19.48
C PRO A 335 6.92 -3.83 19.94
N ILE A 336 5.96 -4.75 20.04
CA ILE A 336 6.25 -6.18 20.09
C ILE A 336 6.43 -6.64 18.63
N LEU A 337 7.48 -7.39 18.35
CA LEU A 337 7.83 -7.87 17.00
C LEU A 337 7.73 -9.39 16.90
N ASP A 338 7.68 -9.89 15.66
CA ASP A 338 7.84 -11.30 15.29
C ASP A 338 6.91 -12.31 16.01
N LEU A 339 5.70 -11.89 16.42
CA LEU A 339 4.67 -12.81 16.91
C LEU A 339 4.27 -13.76 15.78
N SER A 340 4.65 -15.02 15.93
CA SER A 340 4.63 -16.01 14.85
C SER A 340 3.43 -16.94 14.96
N PHE A 341 2.75 -17.21 13.84
CA PHE A 341 1.56 -18.06 13.77
C PHE A 341 1.57 -18.90 12.47
N ASP A 342 0.89 -20.05 12.49
CA ASP A 342 0.71 -20.91 11.32
C ASP A 342 -0.34 -20.36 10.33
N HIS A 343 -1.23 -19.49 10.81
CA HIS A 343 -2.27 -18.81 10.04
C HIS A 343 -2.66 -17.49 10.71
N LEU A 344 -3.49 -16.66 10.05
CA LEU A 344 -3.97 -15.41 10.65
C LEU A 344 -4.85 -15.70 11.87
N PRO A 345 -4.55 -15.16 13.07
CA PRO A 345 -5.25 -15.52 14.32
C PRO A 345 -6.79 -15.38 14.26
N TRP A 346 -7.25 -14.38 13.51
CA TRP A 346 -8.66 -14.01 13.30
C TRP A 346 -9.38 -14.77 12.18
N LEU A 347 -8.77 -15.80 11.59
CA LEU A 347 -9.45 -16.68 10.63
C LEU A 347 -9.76 -18.04 11.25
N ALA A 348 -10.90 -18.61 10.87
CA ALA A 348 -11.33 -19.91 11.39
C ALA A 348 -10.46 -21.07 10.84
N PRO A 349 -10.02 -22.03 11.68
CA PRO A 349 -10.23 -22.10 13.12
C PRO A 349 -9.32 -21.10 13.87
N TYR A 350 -9.90 -20.26 14.73
CA TYR A 350 -9.15 -19.25 15.48
C TYR A 350 -8.02 -19.87 16.32
N THR A 351 -6.91 -19.15 16.50
CA THR A 351 -5.83 -19.62 17.38
C THR A 351 -6.30 -19.68 18.85
N PRO A 352 -5.76 -20.57 19.71
CA PRO A 352 -6.27 -20.74 21.07
C PRO A 352 -6.17 -19.53 22.01
N THR A 353 -5.42 -18.47 21.64
CA THR A 353 -5.38 -17.20 22.38
C THR A 353 -6.34 -16.15 21.83
N THR A 354 -6.90 -16.38 20.64
CA THR A 354 -7.81 -15.44 19.99
C THR A 354 -9.15 -15.39 20.69
N ASN A 355 -9.57 -14.20 21.09
CA ASN A 355 -10.86 -13.94 21.75
C ASN A 355 -11.57 -12.79 21.05
N VAL A 356 -12.63 -13.10 20.29
CA VAL A 356 -13.50 -12.09 19.68
C VAL A 356 -14.44 -11.55 20.75
N GLN A 357 -14.51 -10.22 20.88
CA GLN A 357 -15.20 -9.55 21.99
C GLN A 357 -16.15 -8.46 21.50
N LYS A 358 -17.09 -8.11 22.37
CA LYS A 358 -18.15 -7.14 22.10
C LYS A 358 -18.06 -5.99 23.08
N LEU A 359 -17.99 -4.77 22.56
CA LEU A 359 -17.98 -3.53 23.36
C LEU A 359 -19.08 -2.63 22.80
N TYR A 360 -20.18 -2.48 23.56
CA TYR A 360 -21.40 -1.79 23.14
C TYR A 360 -21.30 -0.28 23.36
N LEU A 361 -21.78 0.55 22.41
CA LEU A 361 -21.85 2.00 22.62
C LEU A 361 -22.94 2.33 23.65
N THR A 362 -22.63 3.23 24.59
CA THR A 362 -23.54 3.60 25.69
C THR A 362 -23.92 5.08 25.67
N GLN A 363 -25.08 5.41 26.24
CA GLN A 363 -25.58 6.78 26.43
C GLN A 363 -24.59 7.70 27.16
N ASN A 364 -23.76 7.13 28.03
CA ASN A 364 -22.77 7.84 28.85
C ASN A 364 -21.46 8.16 28.10
N LYS A 365 -21.46 8.07 26.75
CA LYS A 365 -20.26 8.22 25.90
C LYS A 365 -19.11 7.28 26.33
N SER A 366 -19.48 6.09 26.79
CA SER A 366 -18.56 5.00 27.16
C SER A 366 -18.81 3.76 26.29
N LEU A 367 -17.91 2.78 26.35
CA LEU A 367 -18.18 1.43 25.87
C LEU A 367 -18.01 0.38 26.96
N GLN A 368 -18.82 -0.67 26.89
CA GLN A 368 -18.93 -1.68 27.94
C GLN A 368 -19.10 -3.08 27.34
N LEU A 369 -18.74 -4.12 28.09
CA LEU A 369 -18.86 -5.53 27.67
C LEU A 369 -20.32 -6.04 27.61
N ALA A 370 -21.28 -5.26 28.12
CA ALA A 370 -22.70 -5.54 28.10
C ALA A 370 -23.47 -4.38 27.44
N ASN A 371 -24.62 -4.69 26.83
CA ASN A 371 -25.50 -3.69 26.22
C ASN A 371 -26.37 -2.99 27.29
N GLU A 372 -26.74 -1.73 27.07
CA GLU A 372 -27.69 -1.02 27.94
C GLU A 372 -29.13 -1.44 27.63
N ALA A 373 -29.92 -1.74 28.67
CA ALA A 373 -31.31 -2.17 28.52
C ALA A 373 -32.26 -1.06 27.98
N THR A 374 -31.82 0.20 28.02
CA THR A 374 -32.57 1.39 27.59
C THR A 374 -31.96 2.00 26.35
N SER A 375 -32.78 2.32 25.34
CA SER A 375 -32.34 3.04 24.15
C SER A 375 -32.07 4.52 24.42
N SER A 376 -31.05 5.08 23.78
CA SER A 376 -30.79 6.52 23.71
C SER A 376 -30.36 6.95 22.30
N THR A 377 -30.07 8.23 22.10
CA THR A 377 -29.49 8.75 20.85
C THR A 377 -28.37 9.72 21.22
N LEU A 378 -27.27 9.62 20.48
CA LEU A 378 -26.09 10.47 20.61
C LEU A 378 -26.00 11.34 19.36
N GLU A 379 -25.80 12.65 19.58
CA GLU A 379 -25.76 13.65 18.52
C GLU A 379 -24.35 14.24 18.36
N TYR A 380 -24.01 14.66 17.15
CA TYR A 380 -22.83 15.46 16.83
C TYR A 380 -23.07 16.27 15.54
N LYS A 381 -22.33 17.37 15.37
CA LYS A 381 -22.44 18.31 14.23
C LYS A 381 -21.09 18.68 13.64
N ASP A 382 -21.05 18.95 12.34
CA ASP A 382 -19.96 19.65 11.65
C ASP A 382 -18.55 19.06 11.92
N THR A 383 -17.76 19.71 12.77
CA THR A 383 -16.40 19.30 13.15
C THR A 383 -16.31 18.61 14.53
N GLU A 384 -17.44 18.47 15.23
CA GLU A 384 -17.53 17.69 16.46
C GLU A 384 -17.18 16.22 16.20
N ARG A 385 -16.72 15.54 17.25
CA ARG A 385 -16.37 14.13 17.24
C ARG A 385 -17.12 13.45 18.38
N LEU A 386 -17.95 12.47 18.04
CA LEU A 386 -18.52 11.61 19.06
C LEU A 386 -17.42 10.64 19.52
N GLU A 387 -16.80 10.92 20.66
CA GLU A 387 -15.87 10.00 21.31
C GLU A 387 -16.62 9.07 22.27
N LEU A 388 -16.29 7.79 22.23
CA LEU A 388 -16.61 6.83 23.28
C LEU A 388 -15.35 6.04 23.66
N ALA A 389 -15.18 5.70 24.95
CA ALA A 389 -13.98 5.04 25.46
C ALA A 389 -14.26 3.76 26.25
N TYR A 390 -13.32 2.80 26.20
CA TYR A 390 -13.26 1.61 27.05
C TYR A 390 -11.93 1.57 27.81
N THR A 391 -11.98 1.32 29.13
CA THR A 391 -10.79 1.25 29.99
C THR A 391 -10.42 -0.20 30.26
N PHE A 392 -9.33 -0.67 29.67
CA PHE A 392 -8.80 -2.02 29.90
C PHE A 392 -8.35 -2.20 31.36
N GLN A 393 -8.84 -3.26 32.01
CA GLN A 393 -8.52 -3.58 33.41
C GLN A 393 -7.19 -4.36 33.55
N GLN A 394 -6.63 -4.84 32.45
CA GLN A 394 -5.37 -5.59 32.37
C GLN A 394 -4.65 -5.26 31.05
N PRO A 395 -3.35 -5.56 30.90
CA PRO A 395 -2.65 -5.43 29.62
C PRO A 395 -3.28 -6.34 28.55
N THR A 396 -3.79 -5.75 27.47
CA THR A 396 -4.44 -6.45 26.36
C THR A 396 -3.74 -6.13 25.04
N LYS A 397 -3.61 -7.14 24.15
CA LYS A 397 -3.19 -6.96 22.76
C LYS A 397 -4.42 -6.97 21.86
N LEU A 398 -4.41 -6.10 20.85
CA LEU A 398 -5.38 -6.09 19.76
C LEU A 398 -4.62 -6.33 18.46
N ALA A 399 -5.04 -7.32 17.67
CA ALA A 399 -4.47 -7.57 16.34
C ALA A 399 -5.49 -8.30 15.47
N GLY A 400 -5.80 -7.72 14.30
CA GLY A 400 -6.81 -8.22 13.37
C GLY A 400 -7.73 -7.12 12.84
N PRO A 401 -8.76 -7.49 12.05
CA PRO A 401 -9.76 -6.56 11.54
C PRO A 401 -10.59 -5.90 12.66
N THR A 402 -11.34 -4.86 12.26
CA THR A 402 -12.06 -3.95 13.17
C THR A 402 -13.26 -3.33 12.43
N LYS A 403 -14.52 -3.66 12.79
CA LYS A 403 -15.69 -3.62 11.86
C LYS A 403 -16.98 -2.96 12.38
N LEU A 404 -17.34 -1.76 11.90
CA LEU A 404 -18.47 -0.93 12.35
C LEU A 404 -19.83 -1.39 11.81
N VAL A 405 -20.87 -1.43 12.65
CA VAL A 405 -22.27 -1.67 12.20
C VAL A 405 -23.29 -0.76 12.94
N ILE A 406 -22.99 0.53 13.12
CA ILE A 406 -23.88 1.48 13.81
C ILE A 406 -25.26 1.62 13.17
N HIS A 407 -26.27 1.71 14.02
CA HIS A 407 -27.57 2.28 13.68
C HIS A 407 -27.48 3.81 13.74
N THR A 408 -27.77 4.48 12.63
CA THR A 408 -27.59 5.94 12.49
C THR A 408 -28.60 6.51 11.50
N SER A 409 -28.93 7.79 11.65
CA SER A 409 -29.77 8.52 10.68
C SER A 409 -29.36 9.98 10.55
N CYS A 410 -29.60 10.54 9.37
CA CYS A 410 -29.67 11.98 9.16
C CYS A 410 -31.12 12.34 8.79
N PRO A 411 -31.81 13.19 9.58
CA PRO A 411 -33.17 13.63 9.25
C PRO A 411 -33.24 14.56 8.02
N SER A 412 -32.17 15.32 7.76
CA SER A 412 -32.10 16.36 6.73
C SER A 412 -31.49 15.91 5.39
N GLN A 413 -30.85 14.73 5.34
CA GLN A 413 -30.18 14.22 4.14
C GLN A 413 -30.57 12.77 3.84
N ALA A 414 -30.66 12.42 2.55
CA ALA A 414 -30.96 11.06 2.10
C ALA A 414 -29.72 10.14 2.12
N ASP A 415 -28.56 10.73 1.85
CA ASP A 415 -27.24 10.11 1.89
C ASP A 415 -26.34 10.92 2.84
N PHE A 416 -25.46 10.27 3.61
CA PHE A 416 -24.49 10.94 4.47
C PHE A 416 -23.23 10.11 4.67
N ASP A 417 -22.10 10.78 4.92
CA ASP A 417 -20.80 10.13 5.09
C ASP A 417 -20.46 9.93 6.57
N ILE A 418 -19.98 8.72 6.86
CA ILE A 418 -19.60 8.24 8.19
C ILE A 418 -18.10 7.94 8.14
N TYR A 419 -17.30 8.61 8.95
CA TYR A 419 -15.89 8.31 9.15
C TYR A 419 -15.67 7.76 10.57
N VAL A 420 -14.75 6.80 10.72
CA VAL A 420 -14.35 6.23 12.02
C VAL A 420 -12.84 6.15 12.17
N GLN A 421 -12.35 6.40 13.39
CA GLN A 421 -10.96 6.20 13.80
C GLN A 421 -10.91 5.60 15.21
N LEU A 422 -10.17 4.50 15.38
CA LEU A 422 -9.82 3.98 16.70
C LEU A 422 -8.56 4.72 17.21
N ARG A 423 -8.53 5.12 18.48
CA ARG A 423 -7.35 5.73 19.12
C ARG A 423 -7.05 5.05 20.45
N LYS A 424 -5.76 5.03 20.80
CA LYS A 424 -5.26 4.61 22.11
C LYS A 424 -4.98 5.84 22.97
N ARG A 425 -5.28 5.77 24.27
CA ARG A 425 -5.14 6.85 25.24
C ARG A 425 -4.32 6.35 26.44
N ASP A 426 -3.57 7.23 27.10
CA ASP A 426 -2.87 6.89 28.34
C ASP A 426 -3.77 7.03 29.59
N SER A 427 -3.24 6.66 30.76
CA SER A 427 -3.94 6.77 32.05
C SER A 427 -4.19 8.20 32.53
N SER A 428 -3.58 9.20 31.87
CA SER A 428 -3.74 10.63 32.15
C SER A 428 -4.71 11.31 31.17
N GLY A 429 -5.23 10.58 30.18
CA GLY A 429 -6.19 11.07 29.19
C GLY A 429 -5.59 11.53 27.85
N ASN A 430 -4.28 11.40 27.63
CA ASN A 430 -3.65 11.87 26.39
C ASN A 430 -3.81 10.85 25.25
N ASP A 431 -4.26 11.30 24.07
CA ASP A 431 -4.29 10.48 22.85
C ASP A 431 -2.86 10.15 22.40
N LEU A 432 -2.52 8.87 22.39
CA LEU A 432 -1.19 8.38 22.02
C LEU A 432 -1.02 8.28 20.50
N VAL A 433 0.23 8.29 20.06
CA VAL A 433 0.63 8.11 18.65
C VAL A 433 1.64 6.96 18.54
N HIS A 434 1.80 6.42 17.35
CA HIS A 434 2.95 5.59 16.99
C HIS A 434 3.79 6.35 15.96
N VAL A 435 5.09 6.51 16.20
CA VAL A 435 6.02 7.08 15.23
C VAL A 435 6.56 5.91 14.41
N ASN A 436 6.52 6.03 13.08
CA ASN A 436 6.77 4.91 12.18
C ASN A 436 8.26 4.57 12.01
N MET A 437 9.17 5.32 12.62
CA MET A 437 10.60 5.00 12.70
C MET A 437 11.15 5.35 14.10
N PRO A 438 12.34 4.86 14.49
CA PRO A 438 13.02 5.30 15.70
C PRO A 438 13.24 6.82 15.70
N LEU A 439 13.08 7.46 16.86
CA LEU A 439 13.31 8.91 17.02
C LEU A 439 14.77 9.30 16.76
N GLU A 440 15.70 8.38 17.07
CA GLU A 440 17.14 8.52 16.80
C GLU A 440 17.48 8.57 15.30
N ASP A 441 16.85 7.74 14.47
CA ASP A 441 17.00 7.78 13.00
C ASP A 441 16.31 9.00 12.36
N LEU A 442 15.34 9.59 13.06
CA LEU A 442 14.70 10.85 12.71
C LEU A 442 15.48 12.09 13.18
N GLY A 443 16.49 11.92 14.04
CA GLY A 443 17.27 13.03 14.61
C GLY A 443 16.52 13.91 15.62
N VAL A 444 15.47 13.40 16.27
CA VAL A 444 14.61 14.15 17.21
C VAL A 444 14.54 13.47 18.59
N ALA A 445 14.08 14.19 19.62
CA ALA A 445 13.99 13.69 21.00
C ALA A 445 12.56 13.29 21.44
N ASP A 446 11.53 13.95 20.91
CA ASP A 446 10.13 13.74 21.28
C ASP A 446 9.25 13.50 20.04
N ALA A 447 8.29 12.57 20.14
CA ALA A 447 7.29 12.29 19.10
C ALA A 447 6.40 13.51 18.75
N LYS A 448 6.43 14.59 19.54
CA LYS A 448 5.82 15.89 19.22
C LYS A 448 6.56 16.66 18.12
N GLU A 449 7.87 16.49 17.98
CA GLU A 449 8.71 17.20 17.01
C GLU A 449 8.52 16.68 15.58
N VAL A 450 8.19 15.38 15.46
CA VAL A 450 7.89 14.73 14.19
C VAL A 450 6.62 15.35 13.55
N PRO A 451 6.58 15.63 12.24
CA PRO A 451 5.36 16.09 11.55
C PRO A 451 4.17 15.12 11.63
N ASN A 452 2.95 15.66 11.50
CA ASN A 452 1.70 14.88 11.51
C ASN A 452 1.27 14.48 10.09
N ILE A 453 2.03 13.62 9.43
CA ILE A 453 1.71 12.99 8.12
C ILE A 453 1.76 11.46 8.25
N ASN A 454 0.97 10.71 7.47
CA ASN A 454 0.90 9.24 7.59
C ASN A 454 2.28 8.57 7.57
N PRO A 455 3.22 8.86 6.64
CA PRO A 455 4.51 8.17 6.58
C PRO A 455 5.30 8.23 7.88
N LEU A 456 5.19 9.33 8.65
CA LEU A 456 5.96 9.51 9.89
C LEU A 456 5.18 9.12 11.16
N LYS A 457 3.85 9.17 11.14
CA LYS A 457 3.00 8.88 12.30
C LYS A 457 1.74 8.09 11.95
N TYR A 458 1.55 6.98 12.64
CA TYR A 458 0.29 6.28 12.72
C TYR A 458 -0.51 6.68 13.96
N LEU A 459 -1.77 7.07 13.77
CA LEU A 459 -2.68 7.44 14.86
C LEU A 459 -3.51 6.27 15.39
N GLY A 460 -3.80 5.28 14.53
CA GLY A 460 -4.76 4.20 14.77
C GLY A 460 -5.66 3.97 13.57
N PRO A 461 -6.26 2.77 13.43
CA PRO A 461 -6.94 2.36 12.20
C PRO A 461 -8.17 3.22 11.91
N THR A 462 -8.44 3.42 10.62
CA THR A 462 -9.59 4.18 10.12
C THR A 462 -10.51 3.32 9.27
N GLY A 463 -11.79 3.67 9.27
CA GLY A 463 -12.79 3.16 8.35
C GLY A 463 -13.71 4.29 7.90
N GLN A 464 -14.44 4.08 6.82
CA GLN A 464 -15.44 5.05 6.34
C GLN A 464 -16.52 4.36 5.51
N LEU A 465 -17.71 4.93 5.46
CA LEU A 465 -18.85 4.41 4.71
C LEU A 465 -19.81 5.54 4.34
N ARG A 466 -20.27 5.58 3.08
CA ARG A 466 -21.42 6.37 2.67
C ARG A 466 -22.71 5.60 2.99
N ALA A 467 -23.52 6.13 3.89
CA ALA A 467 -24.83 5.59 4.20
C ALA A 467 -25.86 6.11 3.19
N SER A 468 -26.42 5.21 2.38
CA SER A 468 -27.45 5.49 1.38
C SER A 468 -28.67 4.58 1.58
N ARG A 469 -29.89 5.09 1.35
CA ARG A 469 -31.14 4.36 1.64
C ARG A 469 -31.44 3.21 0.65
N ARG A 470 -30.74 2.08 0.82
CA ARG A 470 -31.08 0.74 0.27
C ARG A 470 -30.92 -0.29 1.39
N LYS A 471 -31.74 -1.36 1.41
CA LYS A 471 -32.15 -2.05 2.65
C LYS A 471 -31.86 -3.56 2.65
N PHE A 472 -30.94 -4.02 3.51
CA PHE A 472 -30.72 -5.41 3.97
C PHE A 472 -30.00 -5.41 5.35
N ASP A 473 -29.94 -6.56 6.05
CA ASP A 473 -29.77 -6.65 7.52
C ASP A 473 -28.36 -7.16 8.02
N ALA A 474 -28.11 -7.28 9.34
CA ALA A 474 -26.79 -6.95 9.97
C ALA A 474 -26.21 -7.86 11.12
N GLY A 475 -24.97 -7.60 11.61
CA GLY A 475 -24.38 -8.13 12.89
C GLY A 475 -22.83 -7.96 13.17
N GLU A 476 -22.40 -7.94 14.46
CA GLU A 476 -21.02 -8.07 15.10
C GLU A 476 -20.01 -6.86 15.15
N GLN A 477 -19.50 -6.44 16.36
CA GLN A 477 -19.21 -5.00 16.78
C GLN A 477 -18.44 -4.83 18.22
N LEU A 478 -17.56 -3.98 18.94
CA LEU A 478 -16.50 -2.84 19.23
C LEU A 478 -16.65 -1.23 19.31
N VAL A 479 -15.57 -0.49 19.74
CA VAL A 479 -15.30 0.97 20.08
C VAL A 479 -15.09 1.93 18.89
N VAL A 480 -15.87 3.03 18.83
CA VAL A 480 -15.93 3.94 17.67
C VAL A 480 -15.76 5.41 18.04
N LYS A 481 -15.00 6.18 17.23
CA LYS A 481 -15.24 7.62 17.03
C LYS A 481 -16.07 7.80 15.76
N VAL A 482 -17.09 8.66 15.73
CA VAL A 482 -17.80 9.03 14.47
C VAL A 482 -17.61 10.51 14.16
N SER A 483 -17.44 10.84 12.88
CA SER A 483 -17.48 12.20 12.34
C SER A 483 -18.02 12.20 10.91
N GLY A 484 -18.54 13.35 10.46
CA GLY A 484 -18.95 13.58 9.07
C GLY A 484 -17.81 14.02 8.14
N ASN A 485 -16.58 14.13 8.64
CA ASN A 485 -15.42 14.63 7.89
C ASN A 485 -14.19 13.70 8.07
N GLY A 486 -13.24 13.77 7.14
CA GLY A 486 -12.07 12.88 7.11
C GLY A 486 -11.24 12.89 8.40
N MET A 487 -10.79 11.71 8.86
CA MET A 487 -10.08 11.53 10.14
C MET A 487 -8.70 10.87 10.04
N SER A 488 -8.28 10.38 8.88
CA SER A 488 -6.88 10.02 8.62
C SER A 488 -6.00 11.29 8.59
N LEU A 489 -4.70 11.15 8.85
CA LEU A 489 -3.75 12.16 8.41
C LEU A 489 -3.63 12.06 6.87
N PRO A 490 -3.23 13.15 6.18
CA PRO A 490 -2.89 13.06 4.78
C PRO A 490 -1.54 12.37 4.59
N GLU A 491 -1.31 11.78 3.41
CA GLU A 491 -0.02 11.14 3.08
C GLU A 491 1.10 12.18 2.99
N PHE A 492 0.79 13.33 2.39
CA PHE A 492 1.62 14.53 2.37
C PHE A 492 0.74 15.74 2.68
N GLU A 493 1.28 16.78 3.33
CA GLU A 493 0.51 17.95 3.80
C GLU A 493 -0.47 18.57 2.77
N PRO A 494 -0.15 18.70 1.46
CA PRO A 494 -1.08 19.21 0.45
C PRO A 494 -2.32 18.34 0.19
N LEU A 495 -2.36 17.10 0.71
CA LEU A 495 -3.47 16.15 0.55
C LEU A 495 -4.50 16.22 1.69
N ALA A 496 -4.46 17.25 2.53
CA ALA A 496 -5.42 17.45 3.61
C ALA A 496 -6.84 17.73 3.06
N VAL A 497 -7.70 16.70 3.09
CA VAL A 497 -9.11 16.80 2.67
C VAL A 497 -9.84 17.82 3.54
N GLN A 498 -10.36 18.88 2.90
CA GLN A 498 -11.13 19.91 3.58
C GLN A 498 -12.52 19.39 3.99
N PRO A 499 -13.04 19.79 5.17
CA PRO A 499 -14.40 19.45 5.58
C PRO A 499 -15.45 19.86 4.54
N GLN A 500 -16.36 18.94 4.19
CA GLN A 500 -17.47 19.20 3.26
C GLN A 500 -18.85 19.11 3.94
N ASN A 501 -18.95 18.41 5.08
CA ASN A 501 -20.22 18.27 5.79
C ASN A 501 -20.38 19.36 6.88
N VAL A 502 -21.48 20.10 6.77
CA VAL A 502 -21.93 21.20 7.63
C VAL A 502 -23.37 20.95 8.15
N ALA A 503 -23.63 19.70 8.52
CA ALA A 503 -24.95 19.20 8.88
C ALA A 503 -24.91 18.28 10.12
N GLN A 504 -26.03 18.21 10.84
CA GLN A 504 -26.22 17.38 12.02
C GLN A 504 -26.37 15.90 11.65
N GLN A 505 -25.66 15.03 12.37
CA GLN A 505 -25.72 13.57 12.24
C GLN A 505 -26.10 12.93 13.58
N LEU A 506 -26.86 11.82 13.55
CA LEU A 506 -27.39 11.15 14.74
C LEU A 506 -26.99 9.67 14.76
N VAL A 507 -26.61 9.15 15.92
CA VAL A 507 -26.32 7.73 16.16
C VAL A 507 -27.27 7.19 17.24
N HIS A 508 -27.96 6.09 16.93
CA HIS A 508 -28.94 5.47 17.80
C HIS A 508 -28.33 4.25 18.51
N VAL A 509 -28.59 4.09 19.81
CA VAL A 509 -27.97 3.02 20.63
C VAL A 509 -28.99 2.44 21.61
N GLY A 510 -28.84 1.15 21.96
CA GLY A 510 -29.66 0.45 22.95
C GLY A 510 -31.11 0.16 22.51
N GLY A 511 -31.81 -0.63 23.33
CA GLY A 511 -33.20 -1.05 23.05
C GLY A 511 -33.33 -1.79 21.71
N GLN A 512 -34.01 -1.18 20.72
CA GLN A 512 -34.18 -1.76 19.38
C GLN A 512 -33.04 -1.41 18.39
N TYR A 513 -31.95 -0.78 18.84
CA TYR A 513 -30.84 -0.31 17.99
C TYR A 513 -29.47 -0.81 18.53
N GLU A 514 -28.91 -1.85 17.93
CA GLU A 514 -27.73 -2.57 18.47
C GLU A 514 -26.38 -2.09 17.86
N SER A 515 -25.79 -1.01 18.40
CA SER A 515 -24.65 -0.25 17.80
C SER A 515 -23.25 -0.39 18.46
N TYR A 516 -22.19 -0.70 17.66
CA TYR A 516 -20.78 -1.05 18.00
C TYR A 516 -19.82 -1.33 16.73
N LEU A 517 -18.55 -1.84 16.84
CA LEU A 517 -17.51 -2.07 15.76
C LEU A 517 -16.48 -3.23 16.00
N GLU A 518 -16.54 -4.47 15.48
CA GLU A 518 -15.95 -5.76 15.98
C GLU A 518 -14.46 -5.81 16.43
N VAL A 519 -14.07 -6.52 17.52
CA VAL A 519 -12.64 -6.78 17.91
C VAL A 519 -12.22 -8.22 17.74
N VAL A 520 -10.94 -8.38 17.35
CA VAL A 520 -10.11 -9.53 17.67
C VAL A 520 -9.10 -9.16 18.79
N TRP A 521 -9.11 -9.90 19.90
CA TRP A 521 -8.01 -9.91 20.89
C TRP A 521 -7.13 -11.16 20.67
N ILE A 522 -5.83 -11.10 20.98
CA ILE A 522 -4.86 -12.23 20.82
C ILE A 522 -3.87 -12.39 21.98
#